data_AF-A0AA42DLX4-F1
#
_entry.id   AF-A0AA42DLX4-F1
#
_cell.length_a   1.000
_cell.length_b   1.000
_cell.length_c   1.000
_cell.angle_alpha   90.00
_cell.angle_beta   90.00
_cell.angle_gamma   90.00
#
_symmetry.space_group_name_H-M   'P 1'
#
loop_
_entity.id
_entity.type
_entity.pdbx_description
1 polymer ?
#
loop_
_entity_poly.entity_id
_entity_poly.type
_entity_poly.pdbx_seq_one_letter_code
_entity_poly.pdbx_strand_id
1 'polypeptide(L)'
;MLEATFSPLIPTESSLDFYNEFYNQYCFIQINDIFLSFIKDNLTQDGKSSLVETLNNFNEDQRTAAVYSIGAMTMNPSLMRRVQENRGISVELFKSLSSDNIDPLEWYQKTIEFSMLYATCEQALREYLVSNEVESTSIKEDNILNLLFKKLTDLSLRDKFLTELSNATSNIIKSENELKSTWKYFTVFRHDLAHAGGRSTNRIKDKMNDVIEKNKKEFDNVNSAMFLELPDEYEFFFTNPFESLFVTISDIHLNFFRNMTIIIIESLERTHNPKPYEIDNFDPYKLPN
;
A
#
# COMPACT_ATOMS: atom_id res chain seq x y z
N MET A 1 -9.87 9.11 14.71
CA MET A 1 -10.47 7.98 13.99
C MET A 1 -9.89 8.01 12.59
N LEU A 2 -8.90 7.16 12.26
CA LEU A 2 -8.22 7.09 10.94
C LEU A 2 -9.13 6.60 9.78
N GLU A 3 -10.42 6.92 9.86
CA GLU A 3 -11.46 6.51 8.92
C GLU A 3 -11.62 7.49 7.74
N ALA A 4 -11.14 8.73 7.87
CA ALA A 4 -11.17 9.69 6.79
C ALA A 4 -10.18 9.29 5.68
N THR A 5 -10.69 8.72 4.60
CA THR A 5 -9.94 8.62 3.33
C THR A 5 -10.14 9.92 2.57
N PHE A 6 -9.06 10.60 2.22
CA PHE A 6 -9.14 11.78 1.35
C PHE A 6 -8.64 11.45 -0.05
N SER A 7 -9.21 12.12 -1.04
CA SER A 7 -8.82 11.99 -2.44
C SER A 7 -7.62 12.88 -2.75
N PRO A 8 -6.76 12.49 -3.70
CA PRO A 8 -5.73 13.38 -4.19
C PRO A 8 -6.36 14.62 -4.82
N LEU A 9 -5.67 15.75 -4.74
CA LEU A 9 -6.03 16.97 -5.44
C LEU A 9 -6.02 16.73 -6.95
N ILE A 10 -6.91 17.42 -7.64
CA ILE A 10 -7.02 17.32 -9.10
C ILE A 10 -5.79 18.01 -9.72
N PRO A 11 -5.02 17.33 -10.60
CA PRO A 11 -3.90 17.93 -11.27
C PRO A 11 -4.29 19.16 -12.08
N THR A 12 -3.37 20.12 -12.15
CA THR A 12 -3.54 21.36 -12.93
C THR A 12 -2.65 21.36 -14.16
N GLU A 13 -2.82 22.33 -15.06
CA GLU A 13 -1.94 22.49 -16.23
C GLU A 13 -0.46 22.70 -15.85
N SER A 14 -0.19 23.13 -14.61
CA SER A 14 1.17 23.28 -14.08
C SER A 14 1.74 22.00 -13.47
N SER A 15 0.97 20.92 -13.35
CA SER A 15 1.42 19.73 -12.64
C SER A 15 2.46 18.91 -13.36
N LEU A 16 3.39 18.36 -12.58
CA LEU A 16 4.43 17.48 -13.10
C LEU A 16 3.84 16.15 -13.57
N ASP A 17 4.46 15.55 -14.59
CA ASP A 17 3.94 14.35 -15.27
C ASP A 17 3.70 13.19 -14.29
N PHE A 18 4.64 12.94 -13.36
CA PHE A 18 4.51 11.87 -12.36
C PHE A 18 3.25 12.02 -11.48
N TYR A 19 2.81 13.26 -11.22
CA TYR A 19 1.62 13.54 -10.42
C TYR A 19 0.34 13.27 -11.22
N ASN A 20 0.32 13.68 -12.49
CA ASN A 20 -0.78 13.37 -13.40
C ASN A 20 -0.97 11.86 -13.57
N GLU A 21 0.12 11.11 -13.75
CA GLU A 21 0.07 9.65 -13.86
C GLU A 21 -0.39 8.99 -12.57
N PHE A 22 0.15 9.42 -11.42
CA PHE A 22 -0.30 8.97 -10.10
C PHE A 22 -1.81 9.19 -9.90
N TYR A 23 -2.31 10.41 -10.17
CA TYR A 23 -3.73 10.75 -9.98
C TYR A 23 -4.65 9.84 -10.81
N ASN A 24 -4.30 9.62 -12.08
CA ASN A 24 -5.08 8.76 -12.97
C ASN A 24 -5.09 7.30 -12.51
N GLN A 25 -3.93 6.77 -12.10
CA GLN A 25 -3.84 5.41 -11.55
C GLN A 25 -4.59 5.27 -10.23
N TYR A 26 -4.50 6.27 -9.35
CA TYR A 26 -5.26 6.31 -8.10
C TYR A 26 -6.77 6.29 -8.36
N CYS A 27 -7.26 7.12 -9.29
CA CYS A 27 -8.68 7.12 -9.68
C CYS A 27 -9.12 5.74 -10.19
N PHE A 28 -8.29 5.08 -10.99
CA PHE A 28 -8.56 3.72 -11.46
C PHE A 28 -8.65 2.71 -10.30
N ILE A 29 -7.75 2.80 -9.31
CA ILE A 29 -7.78 1.97 -8.10
C ILE A 29 -9.09 2.16 -7.34
N GLN A 30 -9.51 3.42 -7.12
CA GLN A 30 -10.76 3.72 -6.39
C GLN A 30 -12.00 3.23 -7.14
N ILE A 31 -12.04 3.40 -8.46
CA ILE A 31 -13.14 2.87 -9.29
C ILE A 31 -13.20 1.34 -9.18
N ASN A 32 -12.04 0.67 -9.25
CA ASN A 32 -11.98 -0.79 -9.10
C ASN A 32 -12.48 -1.25 -7.72
N ASP A 33 -12.09 -0.56 -6.65
CA ASP A 33 -12.53 -0.87 -5.30
C ASP A 33 -14.05 -0.70 -5.12
N ILE A 34 -14.64 0.36 -5.68
CA ILE A 34 -16.10 0.57 -5.73
C ILE A 34 -16.79 -0.57 -6.47
N PHE A 35 -16.27 -0.99 -7.63
CA PHE A 35 -16.83 -2.11 -8.39
C PHE A 35 -16.76 -3.43 -7.61
N LEU A 36 -15.62 -3.74 -6.97
CA LEU A 36 -15.45 -4.94 -6.18
C LEU A 36 -16.38 -4.96 -4.97
N SER A 37 -16.52 -3.82 -4.27
CA SER A 37 -17.48 -3.65 -3.17
C SER A 37 -18.90 -3.89 -3.65
N PHE A 38 -19.31 -3.24 -4.74
CA PHE A 38 -20.64 -3.41 -5.31
C PHE A 38 -20.94 -4.87 -5.67
N ILE A 39 -19.99 -5.57 -6.32
CA ILE A 39 -20.14 -6.99 -6.64
C ILE A 39 -20.29 -7.80 -5.35
N LYS A 40 -19.41 -7.61 -4.37
CA LYS A 40 -19.41 -8.33 -3.09
C LYS A 40 -20.73 -8.16 -2.32
N ASP A 41 -21.26 -6.95 -2.29
CA ASP A 41 -22.47 -6.60 -1.54
C ASP A 41 -23.75 -7.11 -2.20
N ASN A 42 -23.73 -7.29 -3.53
CA ASN A 42 -24.86 -7.82 -4.29
C ASN A 42 -24.82 -9.34 -4.50
N LEU A 43 -23.76 -10.03 -4.07
CA LEU A 43 -23.68 -11.49 -4.13
C LEU A 43 -24.50 -12.12 -2.98
N THR A 44 -25.37 -13.07 -3.34
CA THR A 44 -26.01 -13.97 -2.36
C THR A 44 -24.96 -14.86 -1.68
N GLN A 45 -25.28 -15.45 -0.53
CA GLN A 45 -24.37 -16.39 0.14
C GLN A 45 -23.99 -17.59 -0.75
N ASP A 46 -24.94 -18.11 -1.51
CA ASP A 46 -24.68 -19.15 -2.52
C ASP A 46 -23.77 -18.64 -3.65
N GLY A 47 -23.99 -17.41 -4.10
CA GLY A 47 -23.15 -16.74 -5.10
C GLY A 47 -21.72 -16.52 -4.61
N LYS A 48 -21.53 -16.09 -3.36
CA LYS A 48 -20.22 -15.96 -2.72
C LYS A 48 -19.51 -17.31 -2.65
N SER A 49 -20.23 -18.34 -2.21
CA SER A 49 -19.68 -19.71 -2.09
C SER A 49 -19.27 -20.26 -3.46
N SER A 50 -20.10 -20.08 -4.48
CA SER A 50 -19.82 -20.49 -5.86
C SER A 50 -18.64 -19.71 -6.48
N LEU A 51 -18.54 -18.40 -6.20
CA LEU A 51 -17.41 -17.58 -6.64
C LEU A 51 -16.11 -18.05 -5.98
N VAL A 52 -16.12 -18.25 -4.65
CA VAL A 52 -14.96 -18.78 -3.91
C VAL A 52 -14.57 -20.16 -4.46
N GLU A 53 -15.52 -21.05 -4.71
CA GLU A 53 -15.24 -22.35 -5.31
C GLU A 53 -14.61 -22.23 -6.70
N THR A 54 -15.13 -21.33 -7.55
CA THR A 54 -14.58 -21.03 -8.88
C THR A 54 -13.14 -20.52 -8.79
N LEU A 55 -12.86 -19.62 -7.84
CA LEU A 55 -11.51 -19.10 -7.55
C LEU A 55 -10.58 -20.15 -6.93
N ASN A 56 -11.08 -21.29 -6.44
CA ASN A 56 -10.23 -22.40 -5.98
C ASN A 56 -10.06 -23.51 -7.04
N ASN A 57 -10.97 -23.63 -8.01
CA ASN A 57 -10.98 -24.72 -8.99
C ASN A 57 -10.16 -24.41 -10.26
N PHE A 58 -9.10 -23.63 -10.13
CA PHE A 58 -8.14 -23.27 -11.20
C PHE A 58 -7.38 -24.43 -11.85
N ASN A 59 -7.63 -25.67 -11.41
CA ASN A 59 -6.98 -26.87 -11.91
C ASN A 59 -7.39 -27.25 -13.34
N GLU A 60 -8.49 -26.71 -13.86
CA GLU A 60 -9.03 -27.11 -15.18
C GLU A 60 -8.55 -26.20 -16.33
N ASP A 61 -8.18 -24.93 -16.05
CA ASP A 61 -7.68 -24.01 -17.07
C ASP A 61 -6.60 -23.06 -16.53
N GLN A 62 -5.35 -23.35 -16.89
CA GLN A 62 -4.17 -22.54 -16.55
C GLN A 62 -4.25 -21.10 -17.07
N ARG A 63 -4.98 -20.82 -18.16
CA ARG A 63 -5.11 -19.45 -18.67
C ARG A 63 -6.03 -18.64 -17.79
N THR A 64 -7.15 -19.23 -17.40
CA THR A 64 -8.10 -18.62 -16.47
C THR A 64 -7.43 -18.35 -15.12
N ALA A 65 -6.69 -19.31 -14.58
CA ALA A 65 -5.90 -19.14 -13.37
C ALA A 65 -4.84 -18.02 -13.47
N ALA A 66 -4.22 -17.85 -14.65
CA ALA A 66 -3.24 -16.81 -14.89
C ALA A 66 -3.91 -15.43 -14.90
N VAL A 67 -5.05 -15.31 -15.58
CA VAL A 67 -5.81 -14.06 -15.69
C VAL A 67 -6.27 -13.58 -14.32
N TYR A 68 -6.85 -14.45 -13.48
CA TYR A 68 -7.29 -14.06 -12.15
C TYR A 68 -6.13 -13.73 -11.21
N SER A 69 -5.01 -14.46 -11.32
CA SER A 69 -3.84 -14.18 -10.48
C SER A 69 -3.06 -12.93 -10.92
N ILE A 70 -3.04 -12.62 -12.23
CA ILE A 70 -2.53 -11.35 -12.76
C ILE A 70 -3.45 -10.20 -12.34
N GLY A 71 -4.77 -10.38 -12.42
CA GLY A 71 -5.76 -9.41 -11.95
C GLY A 71 -5.69 -9.17 -10.43
N ALA A 72 -5.26 -10.17 -9.68
CA ALA A 72 -4.96 -10.06 -8.25
C ALA A 72 -3.60 -9.44 -7.94
N MET A 73 -2.79 -9.14 -8.96
CA MET A 73 -1.38 -8.78 -8.86
C MET A 73 -0.52 -9.78 -8.07
N THR A 74 -0.98 -11.03 -7.90
CA THR A 74 -0.30 -12.07 -7.12
C THR A 74 0.65 -12.93 -7.95
N MET A 75 0.73 -12.74 -9.29
CA MET A 75 1.42 -13.71 -10.16
C MET A 75 2.75 -13.28 -10.76
N ASN A 76 3.76 -14.11 -10.51
CA ASN A 76 4.92 -14.32 -11.37
C ASN A 76 4.62 -15.48 -12.35
N PRO A 77 4.66 -15.27 -13.69
CA PRO A 77 4.40 -16.29 -14.70
C PRO A 77 5.23 -17.58 -14.60
N SER A 78 6.40 -17.54 -13.96
CA SER A 78 7.24 -18.72 -13.71
C SER A 78 6.74 -19.64 -12.58
N LEU A 79 5.76 -19.18 -11.78
CA LEU A 79 5.16 -19.92 -10.68
C LEU A 79 3.94 -20.74 -11.09
N MET A 80 3.42 -20.60 -12.31
CA MET A 80 2.42 -21.57 -12.79
C MET A 80 3.10 -22.88 -13.07
N ARG A 81 2.69 -23.94 -12.36
CA ARG A 81 3.24 -25.31 -12.41
C ARG A 81 3.93 -25.59 -13.75
N ARG A 82 5.27 -25.43 -13.77
CA ARG A 82 6.08 -26.16 -14.75
C ARG A 82 5.84 -27.62 -14.42
N VAL A 83 5.50 -28.43 -15.42
CA VAL A 83 4.86 -29.76 -15.35
C VAL A 83 5.57 -30.81 -14.45
N GLN A 84 6.66 -30.46 -13.76
CA GLN A 84 7.43 -31.34 -12.89
C GLN A 84 7.97 -30.66 -11.60
N GLU A 85 7.51 -29.45 -11.24
CA GLU A 85 7.94 -28.75 -10.01
C GLU A 85 6.75 -28.41 -9.11
N ASN A 86 6.89 -28.62 -7.79
CA ASN A 86 5.92 -28.18 -6.79
C ASN A 86 6.07 -26.66 -6.51
N ARG A 87 5.95 -25.85 -7.55
CA ARG A 87 5.96 -24.38 -7.54
C ARG A 87 4.64 -23.92 -8.18
N GLY A 88 3.94 -22.98 -7.56
CA GLY A 88 2.51 -22.77 -7.77
C GLY A 88 1.95 -21.61 -6.96
N ILE A 89 0.99 -20.86 -7.51
CA ILE A 89 -0.02 -20.20 -6.67
C ILE A 89 -0.86 -21.31 -6.04
N SER A 90 -1.09 -21.24 -4.73
CA SER A 90 -1.98 -22.20 -4.06
C SER A 90 -3.40 -22.00 -4.59
N VAL A 91 -3.88 -22.95 -5.38
CA VAL A 91 -5.29 -23.01 -5.81
C VAL A 91 -6.25 -23.23 -4.64
N GLU A 92 -5.72 -23.45 -3.43
CA GLU A 92 -6.50 -23.60 -2.19
C GLU A 92 -6.47 -22.33 -1.33
N LEU A 93 -5.92 -21.21 -1.83
CA LEU A 93 -5.79 -19.96 -1.06
C LEU A 93 -7.12 -19.53 -0.45
N PHE A 94 -8.18 -19.40 -1.25
CA PHE A 94 -9.47 -18.92 -0.76
C PHE A 94 -10.17 -19.91 0.19
N LYS A 95 -9.97 -21.23 -0.01
CA LYS A 95 -10.40 -22.26 0.96
C LYS A 95 -9.63 -22.18 2.28
N SER A 96 -8.32 -21.93 2.21
CA SER A 96 -7.45 -21.82 3.38
C SER A 96 -7.81 -20.56 4.19
N LEU A 97 -8.03 -19.42 3.52
CA LEU A 97 -8.52 -18.20 4.15
C LEU A 97 -9.84 -18.45 4.89
N SER A 98 -10.81 -19.12 4.24
CA SER A 98 -12.08 -19.47 4.87
C SER A 98 -11.90 -20.37 6.10
N SER A 99 -10.97 -21.32 6.04
CA SER A 99 -10.66 -22.25 7.14
C SER A 99 -10.03 -21.56 8.34
N ASP A 100 -9.35 -20.43 8.11
CA ASP A 100 -8.79 -19.56 9.15
C ASP A 100 -9.76 -18.46 9.60
N ASN A 101 -11.04 -18.56 9.24
CA ASN A 101 -12.08 -17.55 9.51
C ASN A 101 -11.80 -16.16 8.93
N ILE A 102 -11.11 -16.11 7.79
CA ILE A 102 -10.87 -14.88 7.03
C ILE A 102 -11.83 -14.85 5.83
N ASP A 103 -12.60 -13.77 5.66
CA ASP A 103 -13.42 -13.58 4.45
C ASP A 103 -12.50 -13.48 3.22
N PRO A 104 -12.56 -14.44 2.28
CA PRO A 104 -11.62 -14.47 1.17
C PRO A 104 -11.80 -13.33 0.17
N LEU A 105 -13.03 -12.81 0.02
CA LEU A 105 -13.33 -11.71 -0.91
C LEU A 105 -12.91 -10.37 -0.31
N GLU A 106 -13.14 -10.17 0.98
CA GLU A 106 -12.65 -8.99 1.70
C GLU A 106 -11.12 -8.95 1.73
N TRP A 107 -10.48 -10.08 2.04
CA TRP A 107 -9.02 -10.20 2.02
C TRP A 107 -8.44 -9.86 0.64
N TYR A 108 -9.05 -10.39 -0.42
CA TYR A 108 -8.65 -10.15 -1.80
C TYR A 108 -8.75 -8.67 -2.17
N GLN A 109 -9.88 -8.04 -1.85
CA GLN A 109 -10.12 -6.63 -2.11
C GLN A 109 -9.05 -5.74 -1.45
N LYS A 110 -8.84 -5.90 -0.14
CA LYS A 110 -7.85 -5.13 0.63
C LYS A 110 -6.41 -5.35 0.12
N THR A 111 -6.09 -6.60 -0.22
CA THR A 111 -4.76 -6.98 -0.73
C THR A 111 -4.46 -6.38 -2.10
N ILE A 112 -5.44 -6.36 -3.00
CA ILE A 112 -5.31 -5.72 -4.31
C ILE A 112 -5.11 -4.24 -4.16
N GLU A 113 -5.99 -3.59 -3.39
CA GLU A 113 -5.91 -2.14 -3.22
C GLU A 113 -4.55 -1.75 -2.65
N PHE A 114 -4.11 -2.41 -1.58
CA PHE A 114 -2.77 -2.19 -1.02
C PHE A 114 -1.66 -2.36 -2.05
N SER A 115 -1.71 -3.45 -2.82
CA SER A 115 -0.67 -3.78 -3.81
C SER A 115 -0.62 -2.76 -4.94
N MET A 116 -1.78 -2.31 -5.42
CA MET A 116 -1.88 -1.29 -6.46
C MET A 116 -1.40 0.08 -5.93
N LEU A 117 -1.84 0.50 -4.75
CA LEU A 117 -1.40 1.75 -4.12
C LEU A 117 0.12 1.76 -3.93
N TYR A 118 0.70 0.67 -3.44
CA TYR A 118 2.14 0.55 -3.27
C TYR A 118 2.88 0.68 -4.61
N ALA A 119 2.44 -0.07 -5.62
CA ALA A 119 3.05 -0.05 -6.94
C ALA A 119 2.93 1.33 -7.62
N THR A 120 1.76 1.96 -7.57
CA THR A 120 1.51 3.30 -8.12
C THR A 120 2.34 4.37 -7.42
N CYS A 121 2.43 4.33 -6.09
CA CYS A 121 3.29 5.25 -5.34
C CYS A 121 4.78 5.02 -5.66
N GLU A 122 5.23 3.76 -5.71
CA GLU A 122 6.61 3.43 -6.06
C GLU A 122 6.95 3.91 -7.48
N GLN A 123 6.04 3.71 -8.43
CA GLN A 123 6.20 4.12 -9.82
C GLN A 123 6.29 5.64 -9.97
N ALA A 124 5.41 6.39 -9.31
CA ALA A 124 5.45 7.85 -9.31
C ALA A 124 6.77 8.40 -8.74
N LEU A 125 7.28 7.79 -7.66
CA LEU A 125 8.61 8.12 -7.11
C LEU A 125 9.74 7.77 -8.08
N ARG A 126 9.66 6.64 -8.79
CA ARG A 126 10.63 6.23 -9.82
C ARG A 126 10.66 7.22 -10.97
N GLU A 127 9.50 7.61 -11.49
CA GLU A 127 9.37 8.60 -12.56
C GLU A 127 9.97 9.94 -12.16
N TYR A 128 9.65 10.43 -10.96
CA TYR A 128 10.28 11.63 -10.42
C TYR A 128 11.81 11.52 -10.35
N LEU A 129 12.33 10.39 -9.87
CA LEU A 129 13.78 10.17 -9.79
C LEU A 129 14.43 10.14 -11.18
N VAL A 130 13.82 9.45 -12.14
CA VAL A 130 14.31 9.35 -13.51
C VAL A 130 14.24 10.70 -14.22
N SER A 131 13.16 11.47 -14.05
CA SER A 131 13.04 12.84 -14.60
C SER A 131 14.09 13.79 -14.01
N ASN A 132 14.64 13.42 -12.85
CA ASN A 132 15.72 14.10 -12.16
C ASN A 132 17.09 13.40 -12.35
N GLU A 133 17.29 12.71 -13.48
CA GLU A 133 18.58 12.15 -13.92
C GLU A 133 19.14 11.02 -13.03
N VAL A 134 18.30 10.35 -12.24
CA VAL A 134 18.70 9.12 -11.54
C VAL A 134 18.55 7.93 -12.48
N GLU A 135 19.63 7.17 -12.69
CA GLU A 135 19.61 6.00 -13.55
C GLU A 135 18.56 4.97 -13.09
N SER A 136 17.63 4.62 -13.97
CA SER A 136 16.49 3.73 -13.65
C SER A 136 16.92 2.38 -13.07
N THR A 137 18.03 1.82 -13.56
CA THR A 137 18.61 0.54 -13.10
C THR A 137 19.15 0.59 -11.68
N SER A 138 19.44 1.78 -11.16
CA SER A 138 19.93 1.99 -9.79
C SER A 138 18.80 2.09 -8.76
N ILE A 139 17.56 2.32 -9.22
CA ILE A 139 16.40 2.50 -8.34
C ILE A 139 15.87 1.13 -7.92
N LYS A 140 16.14 0.75 -6.67
CA LYS A 140 15.60 -0.47 -6.06
C LYS A 140 14.51 -0.13 -5.06
N GLU A 141 13.55 -1.05 -4.88
CA GLU A 141 12.39 -0.90 -4.00
C GLU A 141 12.81 -0.50 -2.57
N ASP A 142 13.83 -1.17 -2.03
CA ASP A 142 14.35 -0.97 -0.67
C ASP A 142 15.13 0.35 -0.49
N ASN A 143 15.49 1.01 -1.60
CA ASN A 143 16.33 2.21 -1.59
C ASN A 143 15.65 3.46 -2.17
N ILE A 144 14.40 3.35 -2.62
CA ILE A 144 13.72 4.42 -3.36
C ILE A 144 13.63 5.73 -2.55
N LEU A 145 13.24 5.65 -1.27
CA LEU A 145 13.18 6.85 -0.42
C LEU A 145 14.56 7.42 -0.09
N ASN A 146 15.59 6.59 0.04
CA ASN A 146 16.95 7.11 0.23
C ASN A 146 17.42 7.91 -0.99
N LEU A 147 17.14 7.40 -2.20
CA LEU A 147 17.43 8.11 -3.45
C LEU A 147 16.61 9.40 -3.56
N LEU A 148 15.32 9.36 -3.18
CA LEU A 148 14.47 10.55 -3.15
C LEU A 148 15.05 11.64 -2.25
N PHE A 149 15.35 11.33 -0.99
CA PHE A 149 15.89 12.32 -0.06
C PHE A 149 17.26 12.82 -0.46
N LYS A 150 18.12 11.97 -1.03
CA LYS A 150 19.39 12.39 -1.62
C LYS A 150 19.15 13.40 -2.74
N LYS A 151 18.29 13.07 -3.71
CA LYS A 151 18.00 13.96 -4.84
C LYS A 151 17.35 15.28 -4.39
N LEU A 152 16.42 15.23 -3.44
CA LEU A 152 15.82 16.44 -2.87
C LEU A 152 16.85 17.31 -2.13
N THR A 153 17.86 16.71 -1.51
CA THR A 153 18.98 17.46 -0.91
C THR A 153 19.81 18.15 -1.98
N ASP A 154 20.17 17.43 -3.05
CA ASP A 154 20.93 17.98 -4.18
C ASP A 154 20.19 19.16 -4.85
N LEU A 155 18.86 19.12 -4.85
CA LEU A 155 18.00 20.19 -5.38
C LEU A 155 17.67 21.30 -4.37
N SER A 156 18.15 21.23 -3.12
CA SER A 156 17.76 22.13 -2.02
C SER A 156 16.25 22.19 -1.73
N LEU A 157 15.56 21.08 -1.97
CA LEU A 157 14.11 20.92 -1.81
C LEU A 157 13.72 20.05 -0.60
N ARG A 158 14.68 19.38 0.03
CA ARG A 158 14.45 18.44 1.13
C ARG A 158 13.62 19.03 2.28
N ASP A 159 14.00 20.19 2.79
CA ASP A 159 13.33 20.77 3.96
C ASP A 159 11.93 21.29 3.62
N LYS A 160 11.75 21.78 2.38
CA LYS A 160 10.41 22.13 1.86
C LYS A 160 9.52 20.90 1.77
N PHE A 161 10.02 19.80 1.20
CA PHE A 161 9.28 18.53 1.14
C PHE A 161 8.88 18.02 2.53
N LEU A 162 9.80 18.04 3.49
CA LEU A 162 9.49 17.64 4.87
C LEU A 162 8.46 18.56 5.54
N THR A 163 8.49 19.86 5.23
CA THR A 163 7.48 20.81 5.72
C THR A 163 6.10 20.52 5.14
N GLU A 164 6.01 20.32 3.83
CA GLU A 164 4.76 19.94 3.16
C GLU A 164 4.23 18.60 3.69
N LEU A 165 5.11 17.61 3.89
CA LEU A 165 4.76 16.30 4.45
C LEU A 165 4.23 16.42 5.89
N SER A 166 4.92 17.17 6.74
CA SER A 166 4.51 17.37 8.14
C SER A 166 3.18 18.10 8.22
N ASN A 167 2.97 19.13 7.39
CA ASN A 167 1.70 19.86 7.35
C ASN A 167 0.56 18.98 6.84
N ALA A 168 0.79 18.27 5.73
CA ALA A 168 -0.21 17.41 5.12
C ALA A 168 -0.58 16.24 6.04
N THR A 169 0.35 15.71 6.85
CA THR A 169 0.05 14.64 7.81
C THR A 169 -0.50 15.13 9.14
N SER A 170 -0.82 16.42 9.31
CA SER A 170 -1.19 17.00 10.61
C SER A 170 -0.15 16.70 11.70
N ASN A 171 1.13 16.72 11.33
CA ASN A 171 2.27 16.42 12.18
C ASN A 171 2.36 14.95 12.64
N ILE A 172 1.79 14.00 11.90
CA ILE A 172 1.99 12.57 12.19
C ILE A 172 3.37 12.08 11.71
N ILE A 173 3.81 12.49 10.52
CA ILE A 173 5.15 12.19 10.00
C ILE A 173 5.93 13.49 9.87
N LYS A 174 6.93 13.69 10.74
CA LYS A 174 7.70 14.95 10.85
C LYS A 174 9.10 14.87 10.26
N SER A 175 9.58 13.65 10.01
CA SER A 175 10.97 13.43 9.65
C SER A 175 11.15 12.40 8.53
N GLU A 176 12.29 12.53 7.87
CA GLU A 176 12.78 11.58 6.86
C GLU A 176 12.85 10.14 7.41
N ASN A 177 13.29 9.97 8.66
CA ASN A 177 13.39 8.64 9.27
C ASN A 177 12.02 8.04 9.54
N GLU A 178 11.08 8.81 10.08
CA GLU A 178 9.71 8.34 10.31
C GLU A 178 9.04 7.87 9.01
N LEU A 179 9.20 8.64 7.91
CA LEU A 179 8.69 8.24 6.60
C LEU A 179 9.35 6.94 6.11
N LYS A 180 10.68 6.85 6.18
CA LYS A 180 11.43 5.66 5.74
C LYS A 180 11.08 4.42 6.55
N SER A 181 10.93 4.55 7.86
CA SER A 181 10.57 3.45 8.77
C SER A 181 9.16 2.96 8.48
N THR A 182 8.21 3.88 8.30
CA THR A 182 6.82 3.57 7.94
C THR A 182 6.74 2.87 6.58
N TRP A 183 7.43 3.38 5.56
CA TRP A 183 7.50 2.72 4.25
C TRP A 183 8.06 1.31 4.35
N LYS A 184 9.18 1.11 5.07
CA LYS A 184 9.79 -0.21 5.29
C LYS A 184 8.84 -1.20 5.95
N TYR A 185 7.99 -0.75 6.87
CA TYR A 185 6.97 -1.59 7.49
C TYR A 185 6.00 -2.14 6.43
N PHE A 186 5.42 -1.28 5.59
CA PHE A 186 4.53 -1.71 4.50
C PHE A 186 5.26 -2.45 3.37
N THR A 187 6.55 -2.18 3.14
CA THR A 187 7.38 -2.97 2.24
C THR A 187 7.45 -4.44 2.67
N VAL A 188 7.37 -4.77 3.96
CA VAL A 188 7.32 -6.17 4.42
C VAL A 188 5.98 -6.82 4.04
N PHE A 189 4.85 -6.11 4.18
CA PHE A 189 3.54 -6.57 3.69
C PHE A 189 3.59 -6.87 2.19
N ARG A 190 4.10 -5.93 1.39
CA ARG A 190 4.26 -6.12 -0.05
C ARG A 190 5.04 -7.41 -0.31
N HIS A 191 6.22 -7.57 0.29
CA HIS A 191 7.07 -8.74 0.03
C HIS A 191 6.36 -10.06 0.32
N ASP A 192 5.55 -10.13 1.39
CA ASP A 192 4.77 -11.32 1.71
C ASP A 192 3.72 -11.62 0.64
N LEU A 193 2.95 -10.60 0.25
CA LEU A 193 1.91 -10.71 -0.77
C LEU A 193 2.50 -11.14 -2.13
N ALA A 194 3.59 -10.53 -2.56
CA ALA A 194 4.18 -10.76 -3.88
C ALA A 194 4.98 -12.07 -4.00
N HIS A 195 5.54 -12.58 -2.89
CA HIS A 195 6.42 -13.75 -2.94
C HIS A 195 5.87 -14.99 -2.25
N ALA A 196 5.02 -14.82 -1.25
CA ALA A 196 4.38 -15.90 -0.50
C ALA A 196 2.86 -15.97 -0.74
N GLY A 197 2.30 -15.11 -1.59
CA GLY A 197 0.86 -15.05 -1.83
C GLY A 197 0.06 -14.66 -0.58
N GLY A 198 0.70 -13.93 0.34
CA GLY A 198 0.12 -13.54 1.62
C GLY A 198 0.14 -14.60 2.72
N ARG A 199 0.85 -15.73 2.51
CA ARG A 199 1.02 -16.76 3.54
C ARG A 199 2.19 -16.39 4.45
N SER A 200 1.88 -16.12 5.71
CA SER A 200 2.86 -15.80 6.74
C SER A 200 3.86 -16.95 6.93
N THR A 201 5.14 -16.63 6.88
CA THR A 201 6.26 -17.55 7.15
C THR A 201 7.05 -17.10 8.37
N ASN A 202 7.74 -18.01 9.07
CA ASN A 202 8.63 -17.62 10.17
C ASN A 202 9.65 -16.57 9.72
N ARG A 203 10.16 -16.69 8.49
CA ARG A 203 11.10 -15.73 7.91
C ARG A 203 10.51 -14.32 7.79
N ILE A 204 9.26 -14.17 7.32
CA ILE A 204 8.66 -12.84 7.19
C ILE A 204 8.29 -12.26 8.56
N LYS A 205 7.85 -13.13 9.49
CA LYS A 205 7.56 -12.76 10.87
C LYS A 205 8.81 -12.22 11.57
N ASP A 206 9.94 -12.92 11.46
CA ASP A 206 11.23 -12.48 12.00
C ASP A 206 11.67 -11.17 11.35
N LYS A 207 11.54 -11.05 10.02
CA LYS A 207 11.85 -9.80 9.29
C LYS A 207 11.01 -8.63 9.77
N MET A 208 9.73 -8.84 10.04
CA MET A 208 8.84 -7.78 10.54
C MET A 208 9.21 -7.37 11.97
N ASN A 209 9.47 -8.34 12.86
CA ASN A 209 9.97 -8.05 14.21
C ASN A 209 11.26 -7.23 14.17
N ASP A 210 12.20 -7.62 13.30
CA ASP A 210 13.45 -6.88 13.05
C ASP A 210 13.19 -5.42 12.61
N VAL A 211 12.20 -5.21 11.72
CA VAL A 211 11.82 -3.86 11.27
C VAL A 211 11.21 -3.05 12.41
N ILE A 212 10.31 -3.64 13.19
CA ILE A 212 9.67 -3.01 14.35
C ILE A 212 10.74 -2.60 15.38
N GLU A 213 11.63 -3.51 15.75
CA GLU A 213 12.65 -3.25 16.77
C GLU A 213 13.66 -2.17 16.33
N LYS A 214 14.17 -2.26 15.10
CA LYS A 214 15.18 -1.32 14.58
C LYS A 214 14.66 0.10 14.38
N ASN A 215 13.35 0.28 14.26
CA ASN A 215 12.71 1.57 14.01
C ASN A 215 11.72 1.95 15.13
N LYS A 216 11.89 1.35 16.32
CA LYS A 216 10.97 1.51 17.45
C LYS A 216 10.74 2.97 17.81
N LYS A 217 11.82 3.77 17.86
CA LYS A 217 11.73 5.20 18.19
C LYS A 217 10.83 5.95 17.20
N GLU A 218 11.03 5.72 15.91
CA GLU A 218 10.24 6.33 14.85
C GLU A 218 8.77 5.88 14.92
N PHE A 219 8.51 4.59 15.17
CA PHE A 219 7.15 4.10 15.33
C PHE A 219 6.46 4.62 16.60
N ASP A 220 7.17 4.74 17.72
CA ASP A 220 6.64 5.32 18.95
C ASP A 220 6.26 6.80 18.75
N ASN A 221 7.06 7.56 17.99
CA ASN A 221 6.73 8.95 17.63
C ASN A 221 5.45 9.04 16.79
N VAL A 222 5.35 8.22 15.73
CA VAL A 222 4.20 8.21 14.83
C VAL A 222 2.94 7.74 15.58
N ASN A 223 3.04 6.66 16.38
CA ASN A 223 1.96 6.19 17.26
C ASN A 223 1.49 7.29 18.22
N SER A 224 2.42 8.01 18.85
CA SER A 224 2.10 9.08 19.78
C SER A 224 1.36 10.23 19.11
N ALA A 225 1.72 10.56 17.86
CA ALA A 225 1.02 11.57 17.08
C ALA A 225 -0.37 11.09 16.62
N MET A 226 -0.52 9.79 16.37
CA MET A 226 -1.79 9.14 16.02
C MET A 226 -2.68 8.83 17.22
N PHE A 227 -2.21 8.99 18.46
CA PHE A 227 -2.91 8.49 19.66
C PHE A 227 -4.33 9.03 19.82
N LEU A 228 -4.57 10.30 19.47
CA LEU A 228 -5.92 10.89 19.48
C LEU A 228 -6.82 10.37 18.36
N GLU A 229 -6.23 9.73 17.36
CA GLU A 229 -6.89 9.26 16.15
C GLU A 229 -7.09 7.74 16.10
N LEU A 230 -6.47 6.98 17.00
CA LEU A 230 -6.63 5.53 17.10
C LEU A 230 -7.90 5.17 17.90
N PRO A 231 -8.66 4.13 17.49
CA PRO A 231 -9.70 3.57 18.34
C PRO A 231 -9.12 3.03 19.65
N ASP A 232 -9.92 3.01 20.71
CA ASP A 232 -9.52 2.52 22.05
C ASP A 232 -8.98 1.07 22.05
N GLU A 233 -9.29 0.31 21.00
CA GLU A 233 -8.87 -1.08 20.77
C GLU A 233 -7.41 -1.21 20.32
N TYR A 234 -6.80 -0.12 19.85
CA TYR A 234 -5.44 -0.09 19.31
C TYR A 234 -4.49 0.61 20.28
N GLU A 235 -3.85 -0.15 21.16
CA GLU A 235 -2.79 0.37 22.03
C GLU A 235 -1.52 0.71 21.22
N PHE A 236 -1.25 -0.03 20.14
CA PHE A 236 -0.12 0.17 19.23
C PHE A 236 -0.54 -0.10 17.78
N PHE A 237 -0.24 0.83 16.86
CA PHE A 237 -0.53 0.64 15.43
C PHE A 237 0.53 -0.24 14.75
N PHE A 238 1.83 0.05 14.92
CA PHE A 238 2.91 -0.72 14.31
C PHE A 238 3.25 -2.01 15.09
N THR A 239 2.43 -3.04 14.95
CA THR A 239 2.64 -4.37 15.52
C THR A 239 3.00 -5.41 14.46
N ASN A 240 3.33 -6.63 14.87
CA ASN A 240 3.55 -7.72 13.91
C ASN A 240 2.19 -8.26 13.42
N PRO A 241 1.87 -8.17 12.11
CA PRO A 241 0.62 -8.64 11.53
C PRO A 241 0.69 -10.12 11.09
N PHE A 242 1.85 -10.77 11.18
CA PHE A 242 2.11 -12.12 10.64
C PHE A 242 1.94 -13.22 11.71
N GLU A 243 0.98 -13.04 12.63
CA GLU A 243 0.68 -14.01 13.69
C GLU A 243 -0.23 -15.15 13.19
N SER A 244 -1.09 -14.86 12.20
CA SER A 244 -1.96 -15.83 11.55
C SER A 244 -1.29 -16.48 10.34
N LEU A 245 -1.85 -17.59 9.84
CA LEU A 245 -1.33 -18.29 8.66
C LEU A 245 -1.30 -17.40 7.40
N PHE A 246 -2.23 -16.45 7.31
CA PHE A 246 -2.26 -15.43 6.27
C PHE A 246 -2.10 -14.04 6.87
N VAL A 247 -1.36 -13.18 6.18
CA VAL A 247 -1.30 -11.75 6.52
C VAL A 247 -2.67 -11.14 6.28
N THR A 248 -3.14 -10.32 7.22
CA THR A 248 -4.36 -9.53 7.04
C THR A 248 -4.02 -8.05 7.16
N ILE A 249 -4.55 -7.25 6.25
CA ILE A 249 -4.44 -5.79 6.32
C ILE A 249 -5.75 -5.29 6.89
N SER A 250 -5.74 -4.78 8.11
CA SER A 250 -6.93 -4.14 8.71
C SER A 250 -7.28 -2.85 7.97
N ASP A 251 -8.52 -2.38 8.07
CA ASP A 251 -8.96 -1.11 7.45
C ASP A 251 -8.13 0.09 7.91
N ILE A 252 -7.79 0.15 9.19
CA ILE A 252 -6.97 1.23 9.76
C ILE A 252 -5.57 1.27 9.13
N HIS A 253 -4.93 0.11 8.96
CA HIS A 253 -3.64 0.00 8.27
C HIS A 253 -3.74 0.40 6.79
N LEU A 254 -4.78 -0.05 6.10
CA LEU A 254 -4.98 0.25 4.69
C LEU A 254 -5.28 1.72 4.46
N ASN A 255 -6.16 2.32 5.27
CA ASN A 255 -6.48 3.75 5.23
C ASN A 255 -5.27 4.61 5.51
N PHE A 256 -4.49 4.28 6.55
CA PHE A 256 -3.26 4.99 6.86
C PHE A 256 -2.27 4.90 5.69
N PHE A 257 -2.08 3.72 5.11
CA PHE A 257 -1.20 3.53 3.96
C PHE A 257 -1.68 4.32 2.74
N ARG A 258 -2.98 4.26 2.42
CA ARG A 258 -3.60 5.01 1.32
C ARG A 258 -3.35 6.51 1.47
N ASN A 259 -3.69 7.07 2.63
CA ASN A 259 -3.46 8.48 2.94
C ASN A 259 -1.97 8.85 2.84
N MET A 260 -1.09 8.01 3.39
CA MET A 260 0.36 8.21 3.30
C MET A 260 0.85 8.25 1.84
N THR A 261 0.39 7.34 0.97
CA THR A 261 0.79 7.35 -0.45
C THR A 261 0.39 8.64 -1.16
N ILE A 262 -0.83 9.13 -0.93
CA ILE A 262 -1.31 10.39 -1.50
C ILE A 262 -0.46 11.55 -0.99
N ILE A 263 -0.28 11.65 0.33
CA ILE A 263 0.52 12.68 0.98
C ILE A 263 1.95 12.71 0.43
N ILE A 264 2.63 11.57 0.26
CA ILE A 264 4.01 11.53 -0.24
C ILE A 264 4.09 12.18 -1.62
N ILE A 265 3.21 11.78 -2.54
CA ILE A 265 3.24 12.27 -3.92
C ILE A 265 2.78 13.72 -3.99
N GLU A 266 1.75 14.11 -3.25
CA GLU A 266 1.28 15.50 -3.21
C GLU A 266 2.30 16.44 -2.57
N SER A 267 2.91 16.07 -1.45
CA SER A 267 3.95 16.89 -0.84
C SER A 267 5.14 17.06 -1.79
N LEU A 268 5.45 16.06 -2.61
CA LEU A 268 6.46 16.15 -3.65
C LEU A 268 6.04 17.13 -4.76
N GLU A 269 4.80 17.07 -5.23
CA GLU A 269 4.26 18.03 -6.20
C GLU A 269 4.27 19.47 -5.65
N ARG A 270 3.77 19.70 -4.43
CA ARG A 270 3.73 21.03 -3.79
C ARG A 270 5.12 21.61 -3.51
N THR A 271 6.11 20.73 -3.35
CA THR A 271 7.51 21.12 -3.24
C THR A 271 7.98 21.87 -4.50
N HIS A 272 7.44 21.53 -5.68
CA HIS A 272 7.73 22.23 -6.93
C HIS A 272 6.68 23.30 -7.26
N ASN A 273 5.40 22.99 -7.07
CA ASN A 273 4.26 23.82 -7.44
C ASN A 273 3.37 24.12 -6.22
N PRO A 274 3.75 25.07 -5.32
CA PRO A 274 2.99 25.32 -4.10
C PRO A 274 1.68 26.10 -4.34
N LYS A 275 1.69 27.04 -5.30
CA LYS A 275 0.58 27.99 -5.53
C LYS A 275 -0.77 27.36 -5.95
N PRO A 276 -0.81 26.30 -6.78
CA PRO A 276 -2.08 25.69 -7.18
C PRO A 276 -2.77 24.91 -6.05
N TYR A 277 -2.07 24.65 -4.93
CA TYR A 277 -2.46 23.67 -3.93
C TYR A 277 -2.31 24.20 -2.49
N GLU A 278 -2.36 25.52 -2.29
CA GLU A 278 -2.46 26.09 -0.95
C GLU A 278 -3.75 25.60 -0.30
N ILE A 279 -3.62 24.81 0.78
CA ILE A 279 -4.75 24.37 1.59
C ILE A 279 -4.68 25.08 2.93
N ASP A 280 -5.70 25.87 3.25
CA ASP A 280 -5.90 26.38 4.60
C ASP A 280 -6.67 25.32 5.43
N ASN A 281 -6.06 24.88 6.54
CA ASN A 281 -6.69 24.08 7.62
C ASN A 281 -7.29 22.70 7.23
N PHE A 282 -6.58 21.86 6.49
CA PHE A 282 -6.98 20.47 6.24
C PHE A 282 -6.19 19.47 7.10
N ASP A 283 -6.91 18.57 7.77
CA ASP A 283 -6.36 17.47 8.55
C ASP A 283 -6.88 16.15 7.96
N PRO A 284 -6.08 15.38 7.18
CA PRO A 284 -6.57 14.18 6.51
C PRO A 284 -6.89 13.02 7.43
N TYR A 285 -6.53 13.12 8.71
CA TYR A 285 -6.77 12.08 9.69
C TYR A 285 -7.94 12.42 10.63
N LYS A 286 -8.56 13.60 10.47
CA LYS A 286 -9.82 13.99 11.13
C LYS A 286 -11.00 13.99 10.19
N LEU A 287 -12.14 13.55 10.70
CA LEU A 287 -13.43 13.73 10.02
C LEU A 287 -13.85 15.21 10.05
N PRO A 288 -14.48 15.73 8.99
CA PRO A 288 -15.24 16.98 9.08
C PRO A 288 -16.41 16.78 10.06
N ASN A 289 -16.54 17.71 11.02
CA ASN A 289 -17.67 17.75 11.97
C ASN A 289 -19.02 17.89 11.26
#